data_AF-A0A239AAJ1-F1
#
_entry.id   AF-A0A239AAJ1-F1
#
_cell.length_a   1.000
_cell.length_b   1.000
_cell.length_c   1.000
_cell.angle_alpha   90.00
_cell.angle_beta   90.00
_cell.angle_gamma   90.00
#
_symmetry.space_group_name_H-M   'P 1'
#
loop_
_entity.id
_entity.type
_entity.pdbx_description
1 polymer ?
#
loop_
_entity_poly.entity_id
_entity_poly.type
_entity_poly.pdbx_seq_one_letter_code
_entity_poly.pdbx_strand_id
1 'polypeptide(L)' 'MSQELKLKASDEVIQEILRSIDLLRFGSIEITVHDGRVTQIERREKVRFSSEATKTKPSLQNAVHY' A
#
# COMPACT_ATOMS: atom_id res chain seq x y z
N MET A 1 -3.90 -36.59 11.73
CA MET A 1 -4.90 -35.58 11.30
C MET A 1 -4.54 -34.17 11.77
N SER A 2 -4.07 -33.96 13.00
CA SER A 2 -3.76 -32.63 13.56
C SER A 2 -2.58 -31.88 12.91
N GLN A 3 -1.60 -32.59 12.35
CA GLN A 3 -0.48 -31.95 11.62
C GLN A 3 -0.88 -31.45 10.23
N GLU A 4 -1.82 -32.10 9.56
CA GLU A 4 -2.24 -31.72 8.20
C GLU A 4 -3.06 -30.42 8.21
N LEU A 5 -3.90 -30.22 9.22
CA LEU A 5 -4.61 -28.96 9.46
C LEU A 5 -3.63 -27.79 9.70
N LYS A 6 -2.51 -28.06 10.36
CA LYS A 6 -1.49 -27.05 10.67
C LYS A 6 -0.72 -26.61 9.42
N LEU A 7 -0.42 -27.54 8.51
CA LEU A 7 0.25 -27.25 7.23
C LEU A 7 -0.68 -26.47 6.28
N LYS A 8 -1.97 -26.83 6.23
CA LYS A 8 -2.96 -26.10 5.42
C LYS A 8 -3.17 -24.67 5.91
N ALA A 9 -3.25 -24.46 7.23
CA ALA A 9 -3.37 -23.12 7.78
C ALA A 9 -2.14 -22.24 7.47
N SER A 10 -0.92 -22.80 7.47
CA SER A 10 0.26 -22.04 7.04
C SER A 10 0.24 -21.71 5.55
N ASP A 11 -0.27 -22.60 4.70
CA ASP A 11 -0.38 -22.34 3.26
C ASP A 11 -1.36 -21.20 2.99
N GLU A 12 -2.52 -21.17 3.65
CA GLU A 12 -3.50 -20.08 3.53
C GLU A 12 -2.89 -18.72 3.91
N VAL A 13 -2.13 -18.67 5.00
CA VAL A 13 -1.42 -17.45 5.44
C VAL A 13 -0.41 -17.00 4.39
N ILE A 14 0.38 -17.92 3.83
CA ILE A 14 1.37 -17.59 2.80
C ILE A 14 0.68 -17.05 1.54
N GLN A 15 -0.42 -17.68 1.11
CA GLN A 15 -1.19 -17.21 -0.03
C GLN A 15 -1.75 -15.81 0.20
N GLU A 16 -2.23 -15.50 1.40
CA GLU A 16 -2.76 -14.18 1.72
C GLU A 16 -1.66 -13.10 1.76
N ILE A 17 -0.46 -13.44 2.23
CA ILE A 17 0.70 -12.54 2.17
C ILE A 17 1.07 -12.24 0.72
N LEU A 18 1.17 -13.28 -0.13
CA LEU A 18 1.50 -13.12 -1.55
C LEU A 18 0.45 -12.26 -2.27
N ARG A 19 -0.83 -12.53 -2.03
CA ARG A 19 -1.94 -11.76 -2.57
C ARG A 19 -1.90 -10.29 -2.12
N SER A 20 -1.60 -10.07 -0.84
CA SER A 20 -1.50 -8.72 -0.28
C SER A 20 -0.39 -7.91 -0.94
N ILE A 21 0.76 -8.55 -1.22
CA ILE A 21 1.89 -7.94 -1.93
C ILE A 21 1.51 -7.60 -3.38
N ASP A 22 0.89 -8.54 -4.09
CA ASP A 22 0.50 -8.35 -5.50
C ASP A 22 -0.50 -7.21 -5.70
N LEU A 23 -1.46 -7.08 -4.76
CA LEU A 23 -2.48 -6.04 -4.81
C LEU A 23 -2.03 -4.67 -4.27
N LEU A 24 -0.86 -4.57 -3.63
CA LEU A 24 -0.41 -3.32 -3.01
C LEU A 24 0.46 -2.52 -3.98
N ARG A 25 -0.12 -1.46 -4.56
CA ARG A 25 0.61 -0.57 -5.48
C ARG A 25 1.57 0.36 -4.75
N PHE A 26 1.15 0.94 -3.62
CA PHE A 26 1.97 1.83 -2.80
C PHE A 26 1.56 1.69 -1.34
N GLY A 27 2.52 1.50 -0.43
CA GLY A 27 2.24 1.38 0.99
C GLY A 27 3.18 0.45 1.73
N SER A 28 2.68 -0.20 2.77
CA SER A 28 3.42 -1.17 3.59
C SER A 28 2.53 -2.34 4.01
N ILE A 29 3.14 -3.51 4.17
CA ILE A 29 2.53 -4.69 4.79
C ILE A 29 3.29 -4.97 6.08
N GLU A 30 2.58 -5.19 7.17
CA GLU A 30 3.14 -5.50 8.49
C GLU A 30 2.63 -6.88 8.90
N ILE A 31 3.55 -7.78 9.28
CA ILE A 31 3.24 -9.16 9.66
C ILE A 31 3.68 -9.34 11.11
N THR A 32 2.75 -9.71 11.97
CA THR A 32 3.04 -10.00 13.37
C THR A 32 3.14 -11.50 13.57
N VAL A 33 4.26 -11.93 14.15
CA VAL A 33 4.53 -13.34 14.45
C VAL A 33 4.68 -13.51 15.95
N HIS A 34 3.91 -14.43 16.53
CA HIS A 34 4.07 -14.88 17.91
C HIS A 34 4.17 -16.41 17.93
N ASP A 35 5.09 -16.94 18.74
CA ASP A 35 5.31 -18.39 18.88
C ASP A 35 5.55 -19.12 17.54
N GLY A 36 6.31 -18.48 16.63
CA GLY A 36 6.60 -19.02 15.30
C GLY A 36 5.39 -19.13 14.37
N ARG A 37 4.27 -18.47 14.70
CA ARG A 37 3.06 -18.42 13.88
C ARG A 37 2.68 -16.98 13.57
N VAL A 38 2.26 -16.73 12.34
CA VAL A 38 1.65 -15.46 11.97
C VAL A 38 0.32 -15.34 12.70
N THR A 39 0.16 -14.25 13.43
CA THR A 39 -1.09 -13.93 14.17
C THR A 39 -1.83 -12.78 13.55
N GLN A 40 -1.14 -11.90 12.82
CA GLN A 40 -1.75 -10.72 12.20
C GLN A 40 -1.04 -10.38 10.89
N ILE A 41 -1.82 -9.91 9.93
CA ILE A 41 -1.37 -9.31 8.68
C ILE A 41 -2.11 -7.99 8.55
N GLU A 42 -1.39 -6.87 8.50
CA GLU A 42 -1.94 -5.54 8.29
C GLU A 42 -1.42 -4.95 6.98
N ARG A 43 -2.33 -4.42 6.14
CA ARG A 43 -2.00 -3.74 4.89
C ARG A 43 -2.34 -2.26 5.01
N ARG A 44 -1.35 -1.40 4.76
CA ARG A 44 -1.52 0.06 4.71
C ARG A 44 -1.27 0.54 3.29
N GLU A 45 -2.25 1.18 2.67
CA GLU A 45 -2.14 1.75 1.33
C GLU A 45 -1.92 3.26 1.39
N LYS A 46 -1.02 3.76 0.54
CA LYS A 46 -0.68 5.19 0.47
C LYS A 46 -1.15 5.78 -0.84
N VAL A 47 -2.28 6.49 -0.78
CA VAL A 47 -2.81 7.26 -1.91
C VAL A 47 -2.22 8.67 -1.87
N ARG A 48 -1.66 9.14 -2.99
CA ARG A 48 -1.28 10.54 -3.16
C ARG A 48 -2.34 11.22 -4.02
N PHE A 49 -2.99 12.23 -3.48
CA PHE A 49 -3.81 13.13 -4.27
C PHE A 49 -2.87 14.22 -4.81
N SER A 50 -2.51 14.14 -6.10
CA SER A 50 -1.81 15.25 -6.75
C SER A 50 -2.79 16.41 -6.88
N SER A 51 -2.57 17.50 -6.15
CA SER A 51 -3.24 18.77 -6.44
C SER A 51 -2.63 19.37 -7.71
N GLU A 52 -3.03 18.88 -8.88
CA GLU A 52 -2.84 19.61 -10.14
C GLU A 52 -3.89 20.71 -10.28
N ALA A 53 -3.96 21.60 -9.30
CA ALA A 53 -4.77 22.80 -9.39
C ALA A 53 -3.97 23.96 -8.80
N THR A 54 -3.11 24.54 -9.65
CA THR A 54 -2.43 25.86 -9.62
C THR A 54 -0.98 25.66 -10.08
N LYS A 55 -0.47 26.29 -11.14
CA LYS A 55 -0.47 27.73 -11.44
C LYS A 55 -0.28 27.99 -12.93
N THR A 56 -1.34 28.29 -13.67
CA THR A 56 -1.23 29.17 -14.84
C THR A 56 -1.18 30.59 -14.29
N LYS A 57 0.02 31.16 -14.15
CA LYS A 57 0.17 32.60 -13.87
C LYS A 57 -0.35 33.36 -15.10
N PRO A 58 -1.39 34.21 -15.02
CA PRO A 58 -1.58 35.22 -16.04
C PRO A 58 -0.48 36.27 -15.83
N SER A 59 0.60 36.22 -16.62
CA SER A 59 1.54 37.32 -16.68
C SER A 59 0.85 38.49 -17.38
N LEU A 60 0.36 39.46 -16.59
CA LEU A 60 0.01 40.78 -17.09
C LEU A 60 1.30 41.43 -17.57
N GLN A 61 1.57 41.32 -18.87
CA GLN A 61 2.60 42.13 -19.52
C GLN A 61 2.04 43.54 -19.62
N ASN A 62 2.38 44.33 -18.58
CA ASN A 62 2.08 45.74 -18.50
C ASN A 62 2.58 46.46 -19.76
N ALA A 63 1.63 47.19 -20.36
CA ALA A 63 1.87 48.40 -21.10
C ALA A 63 2.89 49.30 -20.38
N VAL A 64 3.95 49.71 -21.10
CA VAL A 64 4.34 51.12 -21.36
C VAL A 64 5.43 51.05 -22.44
N HIS A 65 5.11 51.40 -23.68
CA HIS A 65 6.11 51.84 -24.66
C HIS A 65 6.10 53.36 -24.64
N TYR A 66 7.29 53.96 -24.44
CA TYR A 66 7.54 55.40 -24.47
C TYR A 66 7.86 55.83 -25.90
#